data_AF-A0A0F0FRJ9-F1
#
_entry.id   AF-A0A0F0FRJ9-F1
#
_cell.length_a   1.000
_cell.length_b   1.000
_cell.length_c   1.000
_cell.angle_alpha   90.00
_cell.angle_beta   90.00
_cell.angle_gamma   90.00
#
_symmetry.space_group_name_H-M   'P 1'
#
loop_
_entity.id
_entity.type
_entity.pdbx_description
1 polymer ?
#
loop_
_entity_poly.entity_id
_entity_poly.type
_entity_poly.pdbx_seq_one_letter_code
_entity_poly.pdbx_strand_id
1 'polypeptide(L)'
;MMPLMAQRRAMYDSLQAQPQVTLRAVVEILVVPLARKIIEEGSAGARYVQFLARLHTDRNPKIARIFEQSFGENSSALVAMLQSILPEIPMRVLGLRLIVCSHAMLQSLADISARPQLPIPPGSPPREQVLWDHVEILIEFLCGGLAAPTNLHSQFSDCETSSGRSVR
;
A
#
# COMPACT_ATOMS: atom_id res chain seq x y z
N MET A 1 -11.63 6.57 -18.79
CA MET A 1 -10.81 5.83 -17.80
C MET A 1 -11.23 6.27 -16.42
N MET A 2 -11.29 5.35 -15.45
CA MET A 2 -11.74 5.67 -14.09
C MET A 2 -10.60 6.37 -13.30
N PRO A 3 -10.89 7.43 -12.51
CA PRO A 3 -9.90 8.02 -11.61
C PRO A 3 -9.34 7.00 -10.61
N LEU A 4 -8.07 7.13 -10.23
CA LEU A 4 -7.37 6.16 -9.36
C LEU A 4 -8.14 5.87 -8.06
N MET A 5 -8.67 6.90 -7.39
CA MET A 5 -9.42 6.71 -6.15
C MET A 5 -10.76 6.02 -6.39
N ALA A 6 -11.44 6.32 -7.50
CA ALA A 6 -12.67 5.63 -7.86
C ALA A 6 -12.41 4.15 -8.20
N GLN A 7 -11.29 3.84 -8.87
CA GLN A 7 -10.89 2.46 -9.16
C GLN A 7 -10.58 1.69 -7.88
N ARG A 8 -9.80 2.29 -6.96
CA ARG A 8 -9.51 1.69 -5.65
C ARG A 8 -10.78 1.46 -4.84
N ARG A 9 -11.70 2.42 -4.83
CA ARG A 9 -12.99 2.30 -4.13
C ARG A 9 -13.83 1.16 -4.70
N ALA A 10 -13.96 1.06 -6.02
CA ALA A 10 -14.70 -0.02 -6.66
C ALA A 10 -14.11 -1.41 -6.34
N MET A 11 -12.79 -1.54 -6.34
CA MET A 11 -12.15 -2.80 -5.93
C MET A 11 -12.40 -3.10 -4.44
N TYR A 12 -12.32 -2.10 -3.58
CA TYR A 12 -12.62 -2.25 -2.15
C TYR A 12 -14.06 -2.70 -1.92
N ASP A 13 -15.04 -2.05 -2.53
CA ASP A 13 -16.46 -2.43 -2.45
C ASP A 13 -16.69 -3.86 -2.96
N SER A 14 -15.98 -4.26 -4.03
CA SER A 14 -16.05 -5.63 -4.54
C SER A 14 -15.48 -6.68 -3.58
N LEU A 15 -14.42 -6.37 -2.83
CA LEU A 15 -13.87 -7.27 -1.82
C LEU A 15 -14.78 -7.39 -0.60
N GLN A 16 -15.42 -6.30 -0.17
CA GLN A 16 -16.37 -6.35 0.93
C GLN A 16 -17.58 -7.24 0.65
N ALA A 17 -17.94 -7.41 -0.64
CA ALA A 17 -19.01 -8.31 -1.06
C ALA A 17 -18.58 -9.79 -1.12
N GLN A 18 -17.28 -10.11 -0.97
CA GLN A 18 -16.79 -11.48 -1.00
C GLN A 18 -16.93 -12.17 0.35
N PRO A 19 -17.23 -13.48 0.36
CA PRO A 19 -17.39 -14.24 1.61
C PRO A 19 -16.08 -14.39 2.39
N GLN A 20 -14.92 -14.28 1.72
CA GLN A 20 -13.62 -14.34 2.37
C GLN A 20 -12.64 -13.38 1.69
N VAL A 21 -12.15 -12.39 2.45
CA VAL A 21 -11.12 -11.45 1.99
C VAL A 21 -9.75 -12.01 2.34
N THR A 22 -8.84 -12.02 1.37
CA THR A 22 -7.45 -12.47 1.58
C THR A 22 -6.50 -11.29 1.67
N LEU A 23 -5.36 -11.48 2.36
CA LEU A 23 -4.31 -10.47 2.43
C LEU A 23 -3.84 -10.03 1.04
N ARG A 24 -3.66 -10.99 0.13
CA ARG A 24 -3.26 -10.73 -1.26
C ARG A 24 -4.24 -9.80 -1.95
N ALA A 25 -5.54 -10.04 -1.82
CA ALA A 25 -6.56 -9.20 -2.42
C ALA A 25 -6.50 -7.75 -1.90
N VAL A 26 -6.23 -7.56 -0.61
CA VAL A 26 -6.03 -6.21 -0.03
C VAL A 26 -4.79 -5.52 -0.63
N VAL A 27 -3.69 -6.24 -0.78
CA VAL A 27 -2.46 -5.70 -1.40
C VAL A 27 -2.69 -5.37 -2.87
N GLU A 28 -3.42 -6.20 -3.60
CA GLU A 28 -3.76 -5.98 -5.01
C GLU A 28 -4.56 -4.69 -5.23
N ILE A 29 -5.48 -4.33 -4.32
CA ILE A 29 -6.19 -3.02 -4.36
C ILE A 29 -5.20 -1.85 -4.39
N LEU A 30 -4.10 -1.95 -3.65
CA LEU A 30 -3.12 -0.87 -3.54
C LEU A 30 -2.20 -0.81 -4.76
N VAL A 31 -1.72 -1.98 -5.20
CA VAL A 31 -0.66 -2.12 -6.20
C VAL A 31 -1.20 -2.09 -7.64
N VAL A 32 -2.21 -2.92 -7.94
CA VAL A 32 -2.65 -3.19 -9.33
C VAL A 32 -3.11 -1.92 -10.05
N PRO A 33 -3.89 -1.00 -9.45
CA PRO A 33 -4.28 0.23 -10.14
C PRO A 33 -3.09 1.07 -10.59
N LEU A 34 -2.03 1.17 -9.78
CA LEU A 34 -0.83 1.93 -10.11
C LEU A 34 0.03 1.20 -11.15
N ALA A 35 0.14 -0.13 -11.04
CA ALA A 35 0.81 -0.96 -12.03
C ALA A 35 0.17 -0.82 -13.42
N ARG A 36 -1.17 -0.89 -13.49
CA ARG A 36 -1.91 -0.66 -14.75
C ARG A 36 -1.62 0.69 -15.35
N LYS A 37 -1.51 1.77 -14.56
CA LYS A 37 -1.09 3.07 -15.12
C LYS A 37 0.25 2.96 -15.83
N ILE A 38 1.24 2.34 -15.20
CA ILE A 38 2.59 2.21 -15.80
C ILE A 38 2.55 1.38 -17.08
N ILE A 39 1.83 0.26 -17.06
CA ILE A 39 1.83 -0.75 -18.12
C ILE A 39 0.95 -0.31 -19.30
N GLU A 40 -0.26 0.18 -19.03
CA GLU A 40 -1.27 0.51 -20.04
C GLU A 40 -1.11 1.94 -20.58
N GLU A 41 -0.68 2.91 -19.76
CA GLU A 41 -0.54 4.32 -20.17
C GLU A 41 0.91 4.70 -20.55
N GLY A 42 1.82 3.73 -20.50
CA GLY A 42 3.23 3.91 -20.84
C GLY A 42 3.88 5.08 -20.10
N SER A 43 4.50 6.01 -20.84
CA SER A 43 5.27 7.11 -20.23
C SER A 43 4.43 8.07 -19.39
N ALA A 44 3.15 8.25 -19.72
CA ALA A 44 2.29 9.16 -18.97
C ALA A 44 1.96 8.58 -17.59
N GLY A 45 1.57 7.32 -17.54
CA GLY A 45 1.33 6.60 -16.28
C GLY A 45 2.60 6.44 -15.45
N ALA A 46 3.74 6.16 -16.09
CA ALA A 46 5.05 6.13 -15.43
C ALA A 46 5.36 7.44 -14.69
N ARG A 47 5.25 8.59 -15.38
CA ARG A 47 5.48 9.91 -14.78
C ARG A 47 4.50 10.20 -13.65
N TYR A 48 3.25 9.76 -13.78
CA TYR A 48 2.25 9.91 -12.73
C TYR A 48 2.64 9.14 -11.45
N VAL A 49 3.06 7.88 -11.57
CA VAL A 49 3.50 7.09 -10.41
C VAL A 49 4.79 7.67 -9.80
N GLN A 50 5.75 8.11 -10.61
CA GLN A 50 6.95 8.80 -10.14
C GLN A 50 6.61 10.10 -9.38
N PHE A 51 5.64 10.87 -9.88
CA PHE A 51 5.15 12.06 -9.19
C PHE A 51 4.55 11.70 -7.83
N LEU A 52 3.70 10.67 -7.75
CA LEU A 52 3.16 10.19 -6.48
C LEU A 52 4.24 9.72 -5.50
N ALA A 53 5.26 9.00 -5.98
CA ALA A 53 6.37 8.55 -5.15
C ALA A 53 7.16 9.74 -4.54
N ARG A 54 7.41 10.79 -5.34
CA ARG A 54 8.05 12.02 -4.86
C ARG A 54 7.17 12.76 -3.86
N LEU A 55 5.87 12.86 -4.15
CA LEU A 55 4.89 13.52 -3.29
C LEU A 55 4.80 12.84 -1.92
N HIS A 56 4.85 11.51 -1.88
CA HIS A 56 4.83 10.72 -0.64
C HIS A 56 6.07 10.96 0.24
N THR A 57 7.21 11.35 -0.35
CA THR A 57 8.43 11.69 0.41
C THR A 57 8.52 13.16 0.79
N ASP A 58 7.64 14.00 0.26
CA ASP A 58 7.62 15.43 0.53
C ASP A 58 7.12 15.70 1.95
N ARG A 59 7.90 16.46 2.72
CA ARG A 59 7.60 16.81 4.11
C ARG A 59 6.77 18.09 4.24
N ASN A 60 6.33 18.68 3.13
CA ASN A 60 5.50 19.87 3.15
C ASN A 60 4.13 19.56 3.77
N PRO A 61 3.73 20.24 4.87
CA PRO A 61 2.47 19.96 5.56
C PRO A 61 1.22 20.11 4.69
N LYS A 62 1.25 20.99 3.68
CA LYS A 62 0.13 21.16 2.75
C LYS A 62 -0.01 19.96 1.82
N ILE A 63 1.12 19.39 1.39
CA ILE A 63 1.17 18.20 0.56
C ILE A 63 0.75 16.97 1.37
N ALA A 64 1.25 16.84 2.60
CA ALA A 64 0.83 15.78 3.52
C ALA A 64 -0.69 15.78 3.73
N ARG A 65 -1.30 16.96 3.91
CA ARG A 65 -2.76 17.10 4.03
C ARG A 65 -3.52 16.68 2.78
N ILE A 66 -3.04 17.05 1.59
CA ILE A 66 -3.65 16.61 0.31
C ILE A 66 -3.56 15.09 0.18
N PHE A 67 -2.43 14.51 0.59
CA PHE A 67 -2.22 13.07 0.57
C PHE A 67 -3.17 12.37 1.57
N GLU A 68 -3.28 12.85 2.80
CA GLU A 68 -4.23 12.35 3.79
C GLU A 68 -5.69 12.46 3.33
N GLN A 69 -6.07 13.56 2.68
CA GLN A 69 -7.43 13.73 2.14
C GLN A 69 -7.71 12.77 0.98
N SER A 70 -6.72 12.55 0.11
CA SER A 70 -6.91 11.73 -1.09
C SER A 70 -6.74 10.23 -0.81
N PHE A 71 -5.92 9.86 0.16
CA PHE A 71 -5.51 8.48 0.43
C PHE A 71 -5.78 8.01 1.87
N GLY A 72 -6.02 8.93 2.81
CA GLY A 72 -6.16 8.65 4.24
C GLY A 72 -7.58 8.30 4.70
N GLU A 73 -8.64 8.73 4.00
CA GLU A 73 -10.03 8.40 4.37
C GLU A 73 -10.30 6.88 4.40
N ASN A 74 -9.54 6.09 3.63
CA ASN A 74 -9.64 4.63 3.63
C ASN A 74 -8.61 3.94 4.52
N SER A 75 -7.71 4.67 5.18
CA SER A 75 -6.61 4.08 5.94
C SER A 75 -7.08 3.30 7.18
N SER A 76 -8.05 3.85 7.93
CA SER A 76 -8.64 3.18 9.09
C SER A 76 -9.43 1.93 8.70
N ALA A 77 -10.20 2.01 7.61
CA ALA A 77 -10.95 0.90 7.06
C ALA A 77 -10.03 -0.23 6.57
N LEU A 78 -8.92 0.13 5.92
CA LEU A 78 -7.92 -0.83 5.45
C LEU A 78 -7.17 -1.49 6.61
N VAL A 79 -6.82 -0.73 7.67
CA VAL A 79 -6.24 -1.29 8.90
C VAL A 79 -7.21 -2.27 9.57
N ALA A 80 -8.49 -1.90 9.69
CA ALA A 80 -9.51 -2.78 10.27
C ALA A 80 -9.70 -4.07 9.46
N MET A 81 -9.69 -3.97 8.13
CA MET A 81 -9.74 -5.13 7.23
C MET A 81 -8.50 -6.02 7.38
N LEU A 82 -7.30 -5.44 7.51
CA LEU A 82 -6.11 -6.22 7.77
C LEU A 82 -6.14 -6.89 9.15
N GLN A 83 -6.71 -6.24 10.16
CA GLN A 83 -6.84 -6.80 11.50
C GLN A 83 -7.78 -8.02 11.52
N SER A 84 -8.84 -8.04 10.70
CA SER A 84 -9.71 -9.21 10.60
C SER A 84 -9.04 -10.39 9.89
N ILE A 85 -8.08 -10.12 9.00
CA ILE A 85 -7.30 -11.13 8.27
C ILE A 85 -6.12 -11.64 9.10
N LEU A 86 -5.47 -10.76 9.88
CA LEU A 86 -4.26 -11.00 10.67
C LEU A 86 -4.51 -10.69 12.16
N PRO A 87 -5.42 -11.42 12.84
CA PRO A 87 -5.86 -11.10 14.19
C PRO A 87 -4.74 -11.15 15.24
N GLU A 88 -3.68 -11.91 14.99
CA GLU A 88 -2.51 -12.06 15.85
C GLU A 88 -1.56 -10.87 15.82
N ILE A 89 -1.65 -10.01 14.80
CA ILE A 89 -0.79 -8.83 14.68
C ILE A 89 -1.52 -7.64 15.30
N PRO A 90 -0.93 -6.91 16.27
CA PRO A 90 -1.58 -5.73 16.86
C PRO A 90 -1.84 -4.63 15.83
N MET A 91 -2.99 -3.97 15.93
CA MET A 91 -3.42 -2.92 15.00
C MET A 91 -2.39 -1.80 14.81
N ARG A 92 -1.68 -1.42 15.89
CA ARG A 92 -0.58 -0.44 15.82
C ARG A 92 0.59 -0.92 14.96
N VAL A 93 0.93 -2.21 15.05
CA VAL A 93 1.98 -2.83 14.23
C VAL A 93 1.54 -2.86 12.77
N LEU A 94 0.28 -3.21 12.48
CA LEU A 94 -0.27 -3.13 11.12
C LEU A 94 -0.18 -1.71 10.55
N GLY A 95 -0.55 -0.69 11.33
CA GLY A 95 -0.42 0.71 10.93
C GLY A 95 1.02 1.10 10.56
N LEU A 96 2.01 0.72 11.37
CA LEU A 96 3.42 0.97 11.07
C LEU A 96 3.89 0.21 9.81
N ARG A 97 3.48 -1.05 9.66
CA ARG A 97 3.82 -1.84 8.47
C ARG A 97 3.21 -1.25 7.21
N LEU A 98 2.00 -0.69 7.28
CA LEU A 98 1.38 -0.01 6.15
C LEU A 98 2.16 1.22 5.70
N ILE A 99 2.77 1.98 6.62
CA ILE A 99 3.63 3.11 6.26
C ILE A 99 4.83 2.61 5.45
N VAL A 100 5.50 1.55 5.93
CA VAL A 100 6.65 0.94 5.25
C VAL A 100 6.24 0.35 3.90
N CYS A 101 5.14 -0.39 3.85
CA CYS A 101 4.60 -1.01 2.64
C CYS A 101 4.21 0.04 1.59
N SER A 102 3.58 1.15 2.01
CA SER A 102 3.20 2.25 1.11
C SER A 102 4.44 2.88 0.48
N HIS A 103 5.49 3.08 1.27
CA HIS A 103 6.77 3.59 0.77
C HIS A 103 7.41 2.61 -0.21
N ALA A 104 7.56 1.34 0.18
CA ALA A 104 8.15 0.29 -0.66
C ALA A 104 7.40 0.12 -1.99
N MET A 105 6.06 0.07 -1.94
CA MET A 105 5.20 0.00 -3.11
C MET A 105 5.42 1.17 -4.08
N LEU A 106 5.32 2.41 -3.59
CA LEU A 106 5.40 3.59 -4.47
C LEU A 106 6.78 3.73 -5.10
N GLN A 107 7.86 3.50 -4.34
CA GLN A 107 9.21 3.59 -4.86
C GLN A 107 9.51 2.44 -5.84
N SER A 108 9.11 1.21 -5.52
CA SER A 108 9.35 0.06 -6.41
C SER A 108 8.65 0.24 -7.76
N LEU A 109 7.39 0.69 -7.75
CA LEU A 109 6.65 0.98 -8.98
C LEU A 109 7.26 2.16 -9.75
N ALA A 110 7.70 3.22 -9.06
CA ALA A 110 8.38 4.34 -9.70
C ALA A 110 9.70 3.91 -10.35
N ASP A 111 10.49 3.07 -9.69
CA ASP A 111 11.77 2.58 -10.19
C ASP A 111 11.60 1.67 -11.41
N ILE A 112 10.66 0.73 -11.35
CA ILE A 112 10.33 -0.14 -12.49
C ILE A 112 9.95 0.69 -13.72
N SER A 113 9.21 1.80 -13.51
CA SER A 113 8.81 2.71 -14.58
C SER A 113 9.96 3.57 -15.14
N ALA A 114 11.01 3.81 -14.35
CA ALA A 114 12.15 4.66 -14.70
C ALA A 114 13.28 3.90 -15.40
N ARG A 115 13.26 2.57 -15.40
CA ARG A 115 14.32 1.76 -16.02
C ARG A 115 14.42 2.05 -17.52
N PRO A 116 15.65 2.26 -18.04
CA PRO A 116 15.88 2.44 -19.47
C PRO A 116 15.32 1.25 -20.27
N GLN A 117 14.80 1.52 -21.46
CA GLN A 117 14.39 0.48 -22.38
C GLN A 117 15.66 -0.18 -22.95
N LEU A 118 16.15 -1.22 -22.28
CA LEU A 118 17.21 -2.05 -22.83
C LEU A 118 16.66 -2.83 -24.03
N PRO A 119 17.47 -3.06 -25.08
CA PRO A 119 17.10 -3.94 -26.18
C PRO A 119 16.70 -5.31 -25.62
N ILE A 120 15.50 -5.77 -25.96
CA ILE A 120 14.98 -7.07 -25.54
C ILE A 120 15.72 -8.15 -26.35
N PRO A 121 16.50 -9.04 -25.73
CA PRO A 121 17.17 -10.12 -26.45
C PRO A 121 16.16 -11.01 -27.18
N PRO A 122 16.52 -11.59 -28.35
CA PRO A 122 15.67 -12.56 -29.03
C PRO A 122 15.27 -13.70 -28.09
N GLY A 123 13.97 -14.03 -28.03
CA GLY A 123 13.45 -15.09 -27.16
C GLY A 123 13.13 -14.65 -25.72
N SER A 124 13.31 -13.38 -25.37
CA SER A 124 12.87 -12.85 -24.07
C SER A 124 11.35 -12.62 -24.04
N PRO A 125 10.71 -12.73 -22.87
CA PRO A 125 9.29 -12.44 -22.73
C PRO A 125 8.95 -10.99 -23.13
N PRO A 126 7.70 -10.74 -23.56
CA PRO A 126 7.23 -9.38 -23.81
C PRO A 126 7.46 -8.48 -22.60
N ARG A 127 7.83 -7.21 -22.84
CA ARG A 127 8.10 -6.25 -21.77
C ARG A 127 6.95 -6.13 -20.77
N GLU A 128 5.72 -6.14 -21.26
CA GLU A 128 4.53 -6.12 -20.42
C GLU A 128 4.50 -7.30 -19.43
N GLN A 129 4.82 -8.50 -19.90
CA GLN A 129 4.91 -9.68 -19.04
C GLN A 129 5.98 -9.51 -17.98
N VAL A 130 7.17 -9.01 -18.35
CA VAL A 130 8.24 -8.72 -17.37
C VAL A 130 7.81 -7.69 -16.33
N LEU A 131 7.06 -6.66 -16.72
CA LEU A 131 6.53 -5.67 -15.78
C LEU A 131 5.52 -6.28 -14.81
N TRP A 132 4.62 -7.13 -15.31
CA TRP A 132 3.69 -7.87 -14.46
C TRP A 132 4.41 -8.84 -13.52
N ASP A 133 5.46 -9.53 -13.97
CA ASP A 133 6.27 -10.39 -13.09
C ASP A 133 6.88 -9.60 -11.93
N HIS A 134 7.38 -8.38 -12.19
CA HIS A 134 7.87 -7.50 -11.11
C HIS A 134 6.74 -7.05 -10.17
N VAL A 135 5.55 -6.80 -10.69
CA VAL A 135 4.37 -6.44 -9.90
C VAL A 135 3.95 -7.60 -9.00
N GLU A 136 3.98 -8.83 -9.49
CA GLU A 136 3.68 -10.02 -8.68
C GLU A 136 4.70 -10.22 -7.56
N ILE A 137 6.00 -10.10 -7.85
CA ILE A 137 7.06 -10.15 -6.82
C ILE A 137 6.84 -9.06 -5.76
N LEU A 138 6.43 -7.86 -6.17
CA LEU A 138 6.10 -6.78 -5.25
C LEU A 138 4.89 -7.12 -4.38
N ILE A 139 3.83 -7.69 -4.96
CA ILE A 139 2.64 -8.13 -4.20
C ILE A 139 3.03 -9.18 -3.15
N GLU A 140 3.82 -10.19 -3.53
CA GLU A 140 4.32 -11.22 -2.63
C GLU A 140 5.16 -10.62 -1.49
N PHE A 141 6.08 -9.72 -1.82
CA PHE A 141 6.93 -9.03 -0.85
C PHE A 141 6.08 -8.24 0.17
N LEU A 142 5.08 -7.49 -0.30
CA LEU A 142 4.20 -6.71 0.57
C LEU A 142 3.32 -7.62 1.43
N CYS A 143 2.80 -8.73 0.89
CA CYS A 143 2.08 -9.73 1.68
C CYS A 143 2.97 -10.30 2.80
N GLY A 144 4.19 -10.72 2.47
CA GLY A 144 5.15 -11.24 3.44
C GLY A 144 5.51 -10.22 4.53
N GLY A 145 5.73 -8.95 4.14
CA GLY A 145 6.01 -7.86 5.08
C GLY A 145 4.84 -7.57 6.03
N LEU A 146 3.61 -7.61 5.53
CA LEU A 146 2.41 -7.40 6.33
C LEU A 146 2.12 -8.57 7.28
N ALA A 147 2.32 -9.82 6.83
CA ALA A 147 2.04 -11.03 7.60
C ALA A 147 3.21 -11.49 8.49
N ALA A 148 4.36 -10.82 8.47
CA ALA A 148 5.52 -11.24 9.24
C ALA A 148 5.19 -11.40 10.75
N PRO A 149 5.77 -12.37 11.48
CA PRO A 149 5.61 -12.43 12.92
C PRO A 149 6.07 -11.14 13.62
N THR A 150 5.52 -10.85 14.79
CA THR A 150 5.92 -9.68 15.59
C THR A 150 6.20 -10.07 17.03
N ASN A 151 7.30 -9.55 17.57
CA ASN A 151 7.64 -9.67 19.00
C ASN A 151 7.21 -8.44 19.80
N LEU A 152 6.71 -7.39 19.13
CA LEU A 152 6.21 -6.18 19.77
C LEU A 152 4.89 -6.54 20.48
N HIS A 153 4.97 -6.87 21.76
CA HIS A 153 3.81 -7.07 22.61
C HIS A 153 3.13 -5.72 22.88
N SER A 154 1.81 -5.71 22.96
CA SER A 154 0.97 -4.55 23.30
C SER A 154 1.22 -4.06 24.75
N GLN A 155 2.40 -3.54 25.05
CA GLN A 155 2.79 -3.08 26.40
C GLN A 155 2.19 -1.72 26.81
N PHE A 156 1.10 -1.27 26.19
CA PHE A 156 0.58 0.08 26.41
C PHE A 156 -0.88 0.15 26.86
N SER A 157 -1.44 -0.92 27.42
CA SER A 157 -2.80 -0.89 28.02
C SER A 157 -2.86 -0.34 29.46
N ASP A 158 -1.74 -0.08 30.13
CA ASP A 158 -1.75 0.20 31.58
C ASP A 158 -1.50 1.66 31.99
N CYS A 159 -1.57 2.64 31.07
CA CYS A 159 -1.26 4.05 31.42
C CYS A 159 -2.48 4.96 31.67
N GLU A 160 -3.69 4.41 31.87
CA GLU A 160 -4.88 5.19 32.26
C GLU A 160 -5.59 4.59 33.48
N THR A 161 -4.97 4.61 34.67
CA THR A 161 -5.68 4.57 35.97
C THR A 161 -4.75 4.93 37.15
N SER A 162 -4.11 6.11 37.14
CA SER A 162 -3.58 6.67 38.40
C SER A 162 -3.50 8.20 38.42
N SER A 163 -4.63 8.89 38.23
CA SER A 163 -4.77 10.27 38.71
C SER A 163 -6.02 10.37 39.59
N GLY A 164 -5.97 9.64 40.70
CA GLY A 164 -6.96 9.66 41.76
C GLY A 164 -6.27 9.51 43.10
N ARG A 165 -5.53 10.54 43.54
CA ARG A 165 -5.20 10.72 44.96
C ARG A 165 -5.15 12.19 45.34
N SER A 166 -6.31 12.62 45.82
CA SER A 166 -6.49 13.64 46.86
C SER A 166 -5.33 13.70 47.86
N VAL A 167 -4.79 14.89 48.07
CA VAL A 167 -4.29 15.32 49.39
C VAL A 167 -4.84 16.72 49.65
N ARG A 168 -5.35 16.84 50.88
CA ARG A 168 -6.03 17.96 51.51
C ARG A 168 -5.18 19.22 51.59
#